data_AF-B8BT01-F1
#
_entry.id   AF-B8BT01-F1
#
_cell.length_a   1.000
_cell.length_b   1.000
_cell.length_c   1.000
_cell.angle_alpha   90.00
_cell.angle_beta   90.00
_cell.angle_gamma   90.00
#
_symmetry.space_group_name_H-M   'P 1'
#
loop_
_entity.id
_entity.type
_entity.pdbx_description
1 polymer ?
#
loop_
_entity_poly.entity_id
_entity_poly.type
_entity_poly.pdbx_seq_one_letter_code
_entity_poly.pdbx_strand_id
1 'polypeptide(L)' 'VTGTVKWYNAERGFGFIAIDDGGADMYVHATGLTFDGPLIENERVGFTTE' A
#
# COMPACT_ATOMS: atom_id res chain seq x y z
N VAL A 1 -10.53 1.87 3.98
CA VAL A 1 -10.05 0.49 4.20
C VAL A 1 -8.70 0.55 4.88
N THR A 2 -8.36 -0.40 5.74
CA THR A 2 -7.04 -0.49 6.37
C THR A 2 -6.33 -1.76 5.94
N GLY A 3 -5.01 -1.71 5.97
CA GLY A 3 -4.18 -2.86 5.65
C GLY A 3 -2.74 -2.67 6.06
N THR A 4 -1.92 -3.67 5.78
CA THR A 4 -0.49 -3.70 6.07
C THR A 4 0.29 -3.80 4.76
N VAL A 5 1.27 -2.95 4.57
CA VAL A 5 2.15 -2.98 3.39
C VAL A 5 2.89 -4.31 3.39
N LYS A 6 2.60 -5.16 2.41
CA LYS A 6 3.19 -6.48 2.30
C LYS A 6 4.59 -6.41 1.70
N TRP A 7 4.77 -5.52 0.72
CA TRP A 7 6.05 -5.13 0.16
C TRP A 7 5.85 -3.89 -0.72
N TYR A 8 6.92 -3.13 -0.89
CA TYR A 8 6.93 -1.97 -1.78
C TYR A 8 8.30 -1.83 -2.43
N ASN A 9 8.33 -1.65 -3.75
CA ASN A 9 9.55 -1.36 -4.49
C ASN A 9 9.60 0.14 -4.79
N ALA A 10 10.43 0.86 -4.03
CA ALA A 10 10.59 2.31 -4.17
C ALA A 10 11.22 2.72 -5.50
N GLU A 11 12.09 1.90 -6.08
CA GLU A 11 12.72 2.19 -7.37
C GLU A 11 11.72 2.10 -8.53
N ARG A 12 10.77 1.16 -8.44
CA ARG A 12 9.73 0.95 -9.45
C ARG A 12 8.44 1.72 -9.14
N GLY A 13 8.27 2.24 -7.92
CA GLY A 13 7.13 3.04 -7.50
C GLY A 13 5.83 2.27 -7.29
N PHE A 14 5.88 0.97 -6.97
CA PHE A 14 4.66 0.19 -6.71
C PHE A 14 4.86 -0.94 -5.69
N GLY A 15 3.75 -1.45 -5.17
CA GLY A 15 3.75 -2.55 -4.22
C GLY A 15 2.35 -3.13 -3.98
N PHE A 16 2.21 -3.86 -2.88
CA PHE A 16 0.95 -4.46 -2.47
C PHE A 16 0.70 -4.27 -0.97
N ILE A 17 -0.57 -4.13 -0.63
CA ILE A 17 -1.08 -3.97 0.73
C ILE A 17 -2.03 -5.14 1.03
N ALA A 18 -1.75 -5.87 2.10
CA ALA A 18 -2.64 -6.91 2.60
C ALA A 18 -3.82 -6.26 3.37
N ILE A 19 -5.06 -6.59 2.99
CA ILE A 19 -6.27 -6.05 3.62
C ILE A 19 -6.54 -6.77 4.94
N ASP A 20 -6.86 -6.02 6.00
CA ASP A 20 -7.13 -6.62 7.31
C ASP A 20 -8.39 -7.49 7.33
N ASP A 21 -9.41 -7.12 6.55
CA ASP A 21 -10.70 -7.82 6.46
C ASP A 21 -10.60 -9.13 5.63
N GLY A 22 -9.39 -9.65 5.39
CA GLY A 22 -9.17 -10.93 4.71
C GLY A 22 -9.46 -10.92 3.20
N GLY A 23 -9.56 -9.72 2.61
CA GLY A 23 -9.70 -9.54 1.16
C GLY A 23 -8.43 -9.83 0.37
N ALA A 24 -8.52 -9.72 -0.95
CA ALA A 24 -7.35 -9.82 -1.82
C ALA A 24 -6.33 -8.70 -1.54
N ASP A 25 -5.04 -8.99 -1.74
CA ASP A 25 -4.00 -7.98 -1.68
C ASP A 25 -4.29 -6.84 -2.67
N MET A 26 -4.20 -5.61 -2.20
CA MET A 26 -4.48 -4.42 -3.00
C MET A 26 -3.20 -3.89 -3.62
N TYR A 27 -3.25 -3.63 -4.93
CA TYR A 27 -2.17 -2.97 -5.64
C TYR A 27 -2.10 -1.48 -5.27
N VAL A 28 -0.88 -0.96 -5.13
CA VAL A 28 -0.63 0.47 -4.89
C VAL A 28 0.47 0.98 -5.81
N HIS A 29 0.28 2.18 -6.36
CA HIS A 29 1.25 2.90 -7.19
C HIS A 29 1.59 4.24 -6.55
N ALA A 30 2.81 4.74 -6.76
CA ALA A 30 3.30 5.99 -6.19
C ALA A 30 2.42 7.20 -6.51
N THR A 31 1.75 7.20 -7.67
CA THR A 31 0.82 8.29 -8.07
C THR A 31 -0.44 8.36 -7.22
N GLY A 32 -0.77 7.31 -6.48
CA GLY A 32 -1.91 7.27 -5.56
C GLY A 32 -1.56 7.64 -4.12
N LEU A 33 -0.27 7.88 -3.82
CA LEU A 33 0.16 8.28 -2.48
C LEU A 33 -0.17 9.76 -2.25
N THR A 34 -0.70 10.06 -1.07
CA THR A 34 -1.07 11.43 -0.64
C THR A 34 0.02 12.10 0.19
N PHE A 35 1.15 11.43 0.39
CA PHE A 35 2.30 11.89 1.13
C PHE A 35 3.57 11.65 0.32
N ASP A 36 4.62 12.37 0.67
CA ASP A 36 5.92 12.23 0.03
C ASP A 36 6.71 11.09 0.66
N GLY A 37 7.16 10.14 -0.16
CA GLY A 37 8.04 9.06 0.23
C GLY A 37 7.51 7.66 -0.11
N PRO A 38 8.35 6.64 0.05
CA PRO A 38 7.96 5.26 -0.21
C PRO A 38 7.12 4.69 0.94
N LEU A 39 6.34 3.65 0.64
CA LEU A 39 5.72 2.82 1.67
C LEU A 39 6.77 1.91 2.31
N ILE A 40 6.65 1.69 3.63
CA ILE A 40 7.55 0.83 4.38
C ILE A 40 6.91 -0.55 4.55
N GLU A 41 7.67 -1.62 4.30
CA GLU A 41 7.18 -2.98 4.53
C GLU A 41 6.76 -3.20 6.00
N ASN A 42 5.64 -3.89 6.21
CA ASN A 42 4.99 -4.11 7.51
C ASN A 42 4.38 -2.85 8.15
N GLU A 43 4.37 -1.72 7.44
CA GLU A 43 3.68 -0.52 7.89
C GLU A 43 2.15 -0.66 7.75
N ARG A 44 1.42 -0.18 8.75
CA ARG A 44 -0.04 -0.16 8.72
C ARG A 44 -0.53 1.14 8.09
N VAL A 45 -1.37 1.01 7.07
CA VAL A 45 -1.84 2.14 6.26
C VAL A 45 -3.35 2.14 6.11
N GLY A 46 -3.91 3.35 6.01
CA GLY A 46 -5.30 3.58 5.62
C GLY A 46 -5.37 4.10 4.19
N PHE A 47 -6.32 3.61 3.40
CA PHE A 47 -6.53 4.03 2.01
C PHE A 47 -8.00 3.89 1.61
N THR A 48 -8.36 4.56 0.53
CA THR A 48 -9.67 4.47 -0.11
C THR A 48 -9.52 3.79 -1.46
N THR A 49 -10.49 2.96 -1.81
CA THR A 49 -10.59 2.35 -3.14
C THR A 49 -11.67 3.11 -3.90
N GLU A 50 -11.29 3.81 -4.96
CA GLU A 50 -12.25 4.34 -5.95
C GLU A 50 -12.53 3.31 -7.05
#